data_AF-A0A537G517-F1
#
_entry.id   AF-A0A537G517-F1
#
_cell.length_a   1.000
_cell.length_b   1.000
_cell.length_c   1.000
_cell.angle_alpha   90.00
_cell.angle_beta   90.00
_cell.angle_gamma   90.00
#
_symmetry.space_group_name_H-M   'P 1'
#
loop_
_entity.id
_entity.type
_entity.pdbx_description
1 polymer ?
#
loop_
_entity_poly.entity_id
_entity_poly.type
_entity_poly.pdbx_seq_one_letter_code
_entity_poly.pdbx_strand_id
1 'polypeptide(L)' 'MGRIFREGRLKLAPESKFYGSAVVGLTEAVVLMVGADMLNLVGRRVVDAAIANGLVHPDAVISIAGVPHVQVMKL' A
#
# COMPACT_ATOMS: atom_id res chain seq x y z
N MET A 1 -9.06 6.99 -4.61
CA MET A 1 -9.23 7.38 -3.19
C MET A 1 -10.72 7.44 -2.87
N GLY A 2 -11.13 7.14 -1.63
CA GLY A 2 -12.51 7.32 -1.17
C GLY A 2 -13.50 6.16 -1.43
N ARG A 3 -13.06 5.00 -1.95
CA ARG A 3 -13.89 3.78 -1.99
C ARG A 3 -13.61 2.92 -0.76
N ILE A 4 -14.67 2.43 -0.12
CA ILE A 4 -14.56 1.49 1.00
C ILE A 4 -14.63 0.07 0.45
N PHE A 5 -13.63 -0.75 0.76
CA PHE A 5 -13.60 -2.18 0.45
C PHE A 5 -13.87 -2.98 1.72
N ARG A 6 -14.64 -4.06 1.60
CA ARG A 6 -15.00 -4.93 2.73
C ARG A 6 -14.96 -6.40 2.34
N GLU A 7 -14.34 -7.20 3.18
CA GLU A 7 -14.29 -8.66 3.02
C GLU A 7 -14.31 -9.31 4.41
N GLY A 8 -15.41 -10.00 4.74
CA GLY A 8 -15.63 -10.53 6.08
C GLY A 8 -15.52 -9.42 7.15
N ARG A 9 -14.51 -9.53 8.02
CA ARG A 9 -14.22 -8.55 9.08
C ARG A 9 -13.28 -7.43 8.64
N LEU A 10 -12.66 -7.55 7.47
CA LEU A 10 -11.69 -6.57 6.97
C LEU A 10 -12.42 -5.40 6.32
N LYS A 11 -11.96 -4.19 6.62
CA LYS A 11 -12.46 -2.94 6.05
C LYS A 11 -11.27 -2.07 5.64
N LEU A 12 -11.19 -1.74 4.36
CA LEU A 12 -10.20 -0.82 3.82
C LEU A 12 -10.89 0.49 3.42
N ALA A 13 -10.53 1.58 4.09
CA ALA A 13 -11.05 2.91 3.81
C ALA A 13 -9.87 3.87 3.55
N PRO A 14 -9.34 3.93 2.31
CA PRO A 14 -8.32 4.88 1.92
C PRO A 14 -8.91 6.28 1.83
N GLU A 15 -8.99 6.91 3.00
CA GLU A 15 -9.42 8.28 3.21
C GLU A 15 -8.22 9.23 3.12
N SER A 16 -8.39 10.37 2.46
CA SER A 16 -7.33 11.38 2.27
C SER A 16 -6.79 11.93 3.59
N LYS A 17 -7.61 11.95 4.66
CA LYS A 17 -7.17 12.35 6.00
C LYS A 17 -6.08 11.44 6.59
N PHE A 18 -5.98 10.20 6.10
CA PHE A 18 -4.99 9.23 6.55
C PHE A 18 -3.86 9.05 5.54
N TYR A 19 -4.18 8.91 4.25
CA TYR A 19 -3.18 8.68 3.18
C TYR A 19 -2.57 9.97 2.61
N GLY A 20 -3.07 11.14 3.02
CA GLY A 20 -2.69 12.42 2.46
C GLY A 20 -3.34 12.70 1.10
N SER A 21 -2.98 13.87 0.54
CA SER A 21 -3.48 14.37 -0.75
C SER A 21 -2.41 14.49 -1.81
N ALA A 22 -1.15 14.20 -1.50
CA ALA A 22 -0.06 14.25 -2.45
C ALA A 22 -0.23 13.15 -3.51
N VAL A 23 -0.12 13.53 -4.78
CA VAL A 23 -0.13 12.60 -5.91
C VAL A 23 1.25 12.61 -6.53
N VAL A 24 1.93 11.47 -6.46
CA VAL A 24 3.30 11.29 -6.95
C VAL A 24 3.35 10.22 -8.04
N GLY A 25 4.40 10.26 -8.86
CA GLY A 25 4.68 9.21 -9.84
C GLY A 25 5.06 7.90 -9.16
N LEU A 26 4.95 6.76 -9.87
CA LEU A 26 5.30 5.45 -9.29
C LEU A 26 6.79 5.36 -8.94
N THR A 27 7.68 5.88 -9.79
CA THR A 27 9.12 5.91 -9.53
C THR A 27 9.45 6.73 -8.28
N GLU A 28 8.84 7.90 -8.14
CA GLU A 28 9.00 8.76 -6.97
C GLU A 28 8.45 8.08 -5.70
N ALA A 29 7.29 7.42 -5.80
CA ALA A 29 6.75 6.63 -4.70
C ALA A 29 7.74 5.54 -4.25
N VAL A 30 8.41 4.84 -5.18
CA VAL A 30 9.43 3.85 -4.82
C VAL A 30 10.59 4.48 -4.06
N VAL A 31 11.11 5.64 -4.51
CA VAL A 31 12.17 6.36 -3.80
C VAL A 31 11.74 6.71 -2.37
N LEU A 32 10.53 7.22 -2.18
CA LEU A 32 9.97 7.52 -0.85
C LEU A 32 9.82 6.25 -0.01
N MET A 33 9.39 5.14 -0.61
CA MET A 33 9.25 3.86 0.09
C MET A 33 10.60 3.30 0.58
N VAL A 34 11.72 3.54 -0.12
CA VAL A 34 13.05 3.09 0.34
C VAL A 34 13.43 3.78 1.65
N GLY A 35 13.21 5.10 1.75
CA GLY A 35 13.59 5.90 2.93
C GLY A 35 12.59 5.89 4.09
N ALA A 36 11.40 5.32 3.92
CA ALA A 36 10.37 5.32 4.95
C ALA A 36 10.54 4.17 5.97
N ASP A 37 10.30 4.46 7.25
CA ASP A 37 10.29 3.46 8.33
C ASP A 37 9.04 2.58 8.31
N MET A 38 7.92 3.11 7.81
CA MET A 38 6.65 2.41 7.73
C MET A 38 6.01 2.56 6.35
N LEU A 39 5.53 1.46 5.79
CA LEU A 39 4.80 1.43 4.53
C LEU A 39 3.37 0.97 4.79
N ASN A 40 2.40 1.72 4.28
CA ASN A 40 1.00 1.31 4.27
C ASN A 40 0.48 1.43 2.83
N LEU A 41 0.47 0.31 2.11
CA LEU A 41 0.27 0.29 0.67
C LEU A 41 -1.09 -0.31 0.33
N VAL A 42 -1.81 0.34 -0.58
CA VAL A 42 -3.13 -0.10 -1.05
C VAL A 42 -3.18 -0.01 -2.56
N GLY A 43 -3.52 -1.13 -3.20
CA GLY A 43 -3.76 -1.21 -4.62
C GLY A 43 -2.60 -1.81 -5.41
N ARG A 44 -2.98 -2.49 -6.50
CA ARG A 44 -2.08 -3.37 -7.28
C ARG A 44 -0.81 -2.69 -7.74
N ARG A 45 -0.91 -1.50 -8.35
CA ARG A 45 0.25 -0.79 -8.91
C ARG A 45 1.37 -0.51 -7.90
N VAL A 46 1.02 -0.08 -6.68
CA VAL A 46 2.02 0.30 -5.68
C VAL A 46 2.55 -0.94 -4.94
N VAL A 47 1.69 -1.93 -4.69
CA VAL A 47 2.09 -3.19 -4.05
C VAL A 47 3.03 -3.98 -4.96
N ASP A 48 2.69 -4.12 -6.23
CA ASP A 48 3.54 -4.83 -7.21
C ASP A 48 4.91 -4.14 -7.35
N ALA A 49 4.94 -2.80 -7.33
CA ALA A 49 6.20 -2.04 -7.36
C ALA A 49 7.05 -2.28 -6.10
N ALA A 50 6.44 -2.35 -4.92
CA ALA A 50 7.16 -2.63 -3.69
C ALA A 50 7.75 -4.06 -3.69
N ILE A 51 7.01 -5.05 -4.20
CA ILE A 51 7.52 -6.42 -4.39
C ILE A 51 8.69 -6.44 -5.38
N ALA A 52 8.52 -5.82 -6.55
CA ALA A 52 9.53 -5.81 -7.61
C ALA A 52 10.85 -5.15 -7.17
N ASN A 53 10.80 -4.22 -6.19
CA ASN A 53 11.97 -3.57 -5.62
C ASN A 53 12.47 -4.23 -4.32
N GLY A 54 11.94 -5.41 -3.95
CA GLY A 54 12.39 -6.16 -2.77
C GLY A 54 12.00 -5.54 -1.42
N LEU A 55 11.09 -4.57 -1.41
CA LEU A 55 10.63 -3.87 -0.20
C LEU A 55 9.54 -4.64 0.56
N VAL A 56 8.87 -5.57 -0.13
CA VAL A 56 7.76 -6.38 0.39
C VAL A 56 7.93 -7.82 -0.10
N HIS A 57 7.80 -8.79 0.80
CA HIS A 57 7.68 -10.20 0.42
C HIS A 57 6.27 -10.47 -0.13
N PRO A 58 6.09 -11.16 -1.28
CA PRO A 58 4.76 -11.45 -1.84
C PRO A 58 3.78 -12.08 -0.84
N ASP A 59 4.25 -13.00 -0.01
CA ASP A 59 3.43 -13.70 0.99
C ASP A 59 2.93 -12.79 2.14
N ALA A 60 3.49 -11.58 2.28
CA ALA A 60 3.00 -10.60 3.25
C ALA A 60 1.80 -9.80 2.72
N VAL A 61 1.45 -9.94 1.44
CA VAL A 61 0.32 -9.23 0.82
C VAL A 61 -0.98 -9.96 1.10
N ILE A 62 -1.95 -9.24 1.66
CA ILE A 62 -3.32 -9.71 1.76
C ILE A 62 -4.18 -9.07 0.67
N SER A 63 -5.28 -9.74 0.32
CA SER A 63 -6.32 -9.20 -0.55
C SER A 63 -7.52 -8.81 0.30
N ILE A 64 -8.11 -7.64 0.03
CA ILE A 64 -9.37 -7.20 0.65
C ILE A 64 -10.32 -6.83 -0.48
N ALA A 65 -11.34 -7.64 -0.73
CA ALA A 65 -12.28 -7.48 -1.84
C ALA A 65 -11.55 -7.37 -3.21
N GLY A 66 -10.52 -8.20 -3.40
CA GLY A 66 -9.68 -8.22 -4.61
C GLY A 66 -8.64 -7.10 -4.70
N VAL A 67 -8.58 -6.20 -3.71
CA VAL A 67 -7.58 -5.13 -3.67
C VAL A 67 -6.39 -5.57 -2.81
N PRO A 68 -5.17 -5.65 -3.37
CA PRO A 68 -4.00 -6.02 -2.60
C PRO A 68 -3.61 -4.90 -1.62
N HIS A 69 -3.18 -5.30 -0.44
CA HIS A 69 -2.81 -4.44 0.66
C HIS A 69 -1.66 -5.06 1.46
N VAL A 70 -0.75 -4.22 1.95
CA VAL A 70 0.34 -4.64 2.83
C VAL A 70 0.75 -3.50 3.75
N GLN A 71 1.17 -3.85 4.97
CA GLN A 71 1.82 -2.96 5.91
C GLN A 71 3.21 -3.50 6.26
N VAL A 72 4.21 -2.63 6.25
CA VAL A 72 5.61 -2.95 6.59
C VAL A 72 6.09 -2.00 7.67
N MET A 73 6.78 -2.54 8.67
CA MET A 73 7.60 -1.78 9.61
C MET A 73 9.05 -2.19 9.41
N LYS A 74 9.92 -1.23 9.13
CA LYS A 74 11.37 -1.41 9.11
C LYS A 74 11.90 -1.10 10.51
N LEU A 75 12.77 -1.96 11.01
CA LEU A 75 13.46 -1.80 12.29
C LEU A 75 14.83 -1.15 12.06
#